data_AF-A0A4S2JNL8-F1
#
_entry.id   AF-A0A4S2JNL8-F1
#
_cell.length_a   1.000
_cell.length_b   1.000
_cell.length_c   1.000
_cell.angle_alpha   90.00
_cell.angle_beta   90.00
_cell.angle_gamma   90.00
#
_symmetry.space_group_name_H-M   'P 1'
#
loop_
_entity.id
_entity.type
_entity.pdbx_description
1 polymer ?
#
loop_
_entity_poly.entity_id
_entity_poly.type
_entity_poly.pdbx_seq_one_letter_code
_entity_poly.pdbx_strand_id
1 'polypeptide(L)'
;MAVFGLVSAVAGFVKVRYLIDKAIIDNMIFRMHYRITSAILFLCCIIVTANNLIGDPINCLSELPSGHVINTYCWITYTFTLPANSAKPVGSHVAHPGLGGDYEEKRYHSYYQWVPFMLFFQGVLFYMPHWMWKQWEEGKIRMISEGMRGAMVETKQERQSKTERLVQYLMETMHLHNSYAAGYFFCEILNFVNTVGNIFFVDTFLGGAFLTYGTDVLRFSNMNQEQRTDPMIEVFPRVTKCTFHKFGASGTIQKLDALCI
;
A
#
# COMPACT_ATOMS: atom_id res chain seq x y z
N MET A 1 -10.62 -3.68 -20.98
CA MET A 1 -10.38 -5.15 -20.91
C MET A 1 -9.27 -5.52 -19.91
N ALA A 2 -8.08 -4.91 -19.97
CA ALA A 2 -6.96 -5.25 -19.06
C ALA A 2 -7.24 -4.99 -17.56
N VAL A 3 -7.80 -3.82 -17.20
CA VAL A 3 -8.09 -3.46 -15.80
C VAL A 3 -9.12 -4.40 -15.17
N PHE A 4 -10.18 -4.76 -15.90
CA PHE A 4 -11.17 -5.73 -15.42
C PHE A 4 -10.57 -7.12 -15.16
N GLY A 5 -9.60 -7.56 -16.00
CA GLY A 5 -8.85 -8.80 -15.76
C GLY A 5 -8.02 -8.77 -14.48
N LEU A 6 -7.35 -7.65 -14.21
CA LEU A 6 -6.56 -7.45 -12.99
C LEU A 6 -7.43 -7.37 -11.73
N VAL A 7 -8.55 -6.65 -11.77
CA VAL A 7 -9.51 -6.57 -10.64
C VAL A 7 -10.13 -7.93 -10.34
N SER A 8 -10.43 -8.73 -11.39
CA SER A 8 -10.93 -10.11 -11.23
C SER A 8 -9.91 -11.01 -10.52
N ALA A 9 -8.60 -10.82 -10.76
CA ALA A 9 -7.55 -11.55 -10.04
C ALA A 9 -7.54 -11.21 -8.54
N VAL A 10 -7.74 -9.95 -8.17
CA VAL A 10 -7.83 -9.51 -6.76
C VAL A 10 -9.11 -10.03 -6.09
N ALA A 11 -10.22 -10.14 -6.83
CA ALA A 11 -11.45 -10.74 -6.31
C ALA A 11 -11.26 -12.21 -5.85
N GLY A 12 -10.23 -12.91 -6.35
CA GLY A 12 -9.84 -14.22 -5.86
C GLY A 12 -9.38 -14.26 -4.40
N PHE A 13 -8.82 -13.16 -3.88
CA PHE A 13 -8.43 -13.03 -2.46
C PHE A 13 -9.63 -12.83 -1.54
N VAL A 14 -10.68 -12.15 -2.04
CA VAL A 14 -11.90 -11.81 -1.30
C VAL A 14 -12.99 -12.88 -1.46
N LYS A 15 -12.94 -13.72 -2.50
CA LYS A 15 -13.87 -14.83 -2.67
C LYS A 15 -13.87 -15.73 -1.44
N VAL A 16 -14.89 -15.55 -0.61
CA VAL A 16 -15.31 -16.47 0.44
C VAL A 16 -15.90 -17.69 -0.27
N ARG A 17 -15.04 -18.54 -0.83
CA ARG A 17 -15.48 -19.86 -1.28
C ARG A 17 -15.97 -20.58 -0.03
N TYR A 18 -17.23 -21.00 -0.01
CA TYR A 18 -17.84 -21.71 1.11
C TYR A 18 -16.88 -22.82 1.59
N LEU A 19 -16.26 -22.57 2.74
CA LEU A 19 -15.19 -23.36 3.36
C LEU A 19 -15.73 -24.64 4.03
N ILE A 20 -16.83 -25.20 3.54
CA ILE A 20 -17.54 -26.28 4.25
C ILE A 20 -16.63 -27.51 4.44
N ASP A 21 -15.66 -27.74 3.54
CA ASP A 21 -14.74 -28.88 3.63
C ASP A 21 -13.24 -28.52 3.75
N LYS A 22 -12.86 -27.24 3.82
CA LYS A 22 -11.43 -26.88 3.85
C LYS A 22 -10.88 -26.81 5.27
N ALA A 23 -9.69 -27.39 5.47
CA ALA A 23 -8.92 -27.22 6.68
C ALA A 23 -8.62 -25.75 6.96
N ILE A 24 -9.06 -25.31 8.13
CA ILE A 24 -8.62 -24.04 8.73
C ILE A 24 -7.26 -24.32 9.36
N ILE A 25 -6.23 -23.76 8.75
CA ILE A 25 -4.83 -23.86 9.19
C ILE A 25 -4.30 -22.51 9.71
N ASP A 26 -5.14 -21.48 9.68
CA ASP A 26 -4.76 -20.08 9.81
C ASP A 26 -5.63 -19.35 10.84
N ASN A 27 -4.99 -18.50 11.65
CA ASN A 27 -5.65 -17.61 12.60
C ASN A 27 -6.31 -16.40 11.89
N MET A 28 -7.21 -15.72 12.59
CA MET A 28 -7.86 -14.49 12.12
C MET A 28 -6.82 -13.42 11.74
N ILE A 29 -5.76 -13.27 12.53
CA ILE A 29 -4.70 -12.28 12.30
C ILE A 29 -4.01 -12.56 10.95
N PHE A 30 -3.63 -13.80 10.67
CA PHE A 30 -3.09 -14.19 9.36
C PHE A 30 -4.04 -13.79 8.23
N ARG A 31 -5.33 -14.12 8.34
CA ARG A 31 -6.33 -13.80 7.31
C ARG A 31 -6.45 -12.30 7.06
N MET A 32 -6.36 -11.48 8.11
CA MET A 32 -6.34 -10.03 7.96
C MET A 32 -5.12 -9.54 7.17
N HIS A 33 -3.95 -10.15 7.36
CA HIS A 33 -2.73 -9.79 6.62
C HIS A 33 -2.81 -10.25 5.16
N TYR A 34 -2.90 -11.56 4.92
CA TYR A 34 -2.73 -12.11 3.56
C TYR A 34 -3.97 -12.04 2.68
N ARG A 35 -5.18 -11.88 3.23
CA ARG A 35 -6.40 -11.72 2.42
C ARG A 35 -6.86 -10.28 2.35
N ILE A 36 -7.00 -9.62 3.50
CA ILE A 36 -7.62 -8.28 3.54
C ILE A 36 -6.58 -7.23 3.14
N THR A 37 -5.48 -7.15 3.88
CA THR A 37 -4.46 -6.11 3.69
C THR A 37 -3.79 -6.22 2.33
N SER A 38 -3.35 -7.42 1.94
CA SER A 38 -2.77 -7.64 0.59
C SER A 38 -3.75 -7.29 -0.54
N ALA A 39 -5.03 -7.67 -0.43
CA ALA A 39 -6.02 -7.38 -1.47
C ALA A 39 -6.31 -5.89 -1.59
N ILE A 40 -6.39 -5.17 -0.46
CA ILE A 40 -6.52 -3.71 -0.46
C ILE A 40 -5.31 -3.07 -1.15
N LEU A 41 -4.09 -3.49 -0.79
CA LEU A 41 -2.87 -2.95 -1.39
C LEU A 41 -2.80 -3.21 -2.90
N PHE A 42 -3.10 -4.43 -3.35
CA PHE A 42 -3.15 -4.75 -4.78
C PHE A 42 -4.26 -4.01 -5.51
N LEU A 43 -5.43 -3.84 -4.88
CA LEU A 43 -6.53 -3.07 -5.47
C LEU A 43 -6.13 -1.59 -5.63
N CYS A 44 -5.56 -0.98 -4.60
CA CYS A 44 -5.04 0.39 -4.65
C CYS A 44 -3.95 0.51 -5.71
N CYS A 45 -3.01 -0.44 -5.81
CA CYS A 45 -2.01 -0.49 -6.85
C CYS A 45 -2.65 -0.47 -8.26
N ILE A 46 -3.66 -1.31 -8.50
CA ILE A 46 -4.37 -1.35 -9.78
C ILE A 46 -5.07 -0.02 -10.06
N ILE A 47 -5.75 0.57 -9.08
CA ILE A 47 -6.47 1.84 -9.24
C ILE A 47 -5.49 2.97 -9.61
N VAL A 48 -4.39 3.11 -8.87
CA VAL A 48 -3.39 4.15 -9.13
C VAL A 48 -2.72 3.91 -10.49
N THR A 49 -2.41 2.66 -10.84
CA THR A 49 -1.83 2.32 -12.16
C THR A 49 -2.81 2.62 -13.30
N ALA A 50 -4.10 2.34 -13.11
CA ALA A 50 -5.12 2.64 -14.09
C ALA A 50 -5.26 4.15 -14.33
N ASN A 51 -5.20 4.97 -13.27
CA ASN A 51 -5.18 6.42 -13.41
C ASN A 51 -3.95 6.92 -14.17
N ASN A 52 -2.77 6.35 -13.92
CA ASN A 52 -1.55 6.70 -14.66
C ASN A 52 -1.57 6.27 -16.14
N LEU A 53 -2.37 5.26 -16.50
CA LEU A 53 -2.45 4.74 -17.87
C LEU A 53 -3.56 5.39 -18.71
N ILE A 54 -4.67 5.77 -18.07
CA ILE A 54 -5.88 6.25 -18.75
C ILE A 54 -6.06 7.76 -18.61
N GLY A 55 -5.55 8.37 -17.54
CA GLY A 55 -5.63 9.81 -17.29
C GLY A 55 -4.28 10.51 -17.45
N ASP A 56 -4.34 11.85 -17.52
CA ASP A 56 -3.15 12.69 -17.40
C ASP A 56 -2.76 12.78 -15.91
N PRO A 57 -1.58 12.29 -15.50
CA PRO A 57 -1.18 12.26 -14.10
C PRO A 57 -0.89 13.65 -13.52
N ILE A 58 -0.63 14.62 -14.38
CA ILE A 58 -0.36 16.02 -14.01
C ILE A 58 -0.76 16.95 -15.16
N ASN A 59 -1.33 18.11 -14.82
CA ASN A 59 -1.68 19.17 -15.76
C ASN A 59 -0.98 20.47 -15.36
N CYS A 60 -0.06 20.92 -16.20
CA CYS A 60 0.71 22.13 -15.98
C CYS A 60 0.12 23.31 -16.78
N LEU A 61 -0.14 24.42 -16.09
CA LEU A 61 -0.41 25.71 -16.73
C LEU A 61 0.89 26.22 -17.35
N SER A 62 0.88 26.41 -18.66
CA SER A 62 2.00 26.99 -19.40
C SER A 62 1.48 27.85 -20.55
N GLU A 63 2.22 28.89 -20.88
CA GLU A 63 1.92 29.78 -22.01
C GLU A 63 2.38 29.18 -23.36
N LEU A 64 3.04 28.02 -23.35
CA LEU A 64 3.54 27.38 -24.57
C LEU A 64 2.44 26.54 -25.24
N PRO A 65 2.36 26.53 -26.58
CA PRO A 65 1.37 25.74 -27.31
C PRO A 65 1.56 24.22 -27.16
N SER A 66 2.75 23.76 -26.75
CA SER A 66 3.08 22.34 -26.55
C SER A 66 2.89 21.89 -25.09
N GLY A 67 1.68 22.04 -24.54
CA GLY A 67 1.38 21.70 -23.14
C GLY A 67 1.71 20.24 -22.77
N HIS A 68 1.50 19.29 -23.68
CA HIS A 68 1.79 17.87 -23.44
C HIS A 68 3.28 17.58 -23.16
N VAL A 69 4.19 18.32 -23.80
CA VAL A 69 5.64 18.17 -23.57
C VAL A 69 6.01 18.62 -22.17
N ILE A 70 5.42 19.72 -21.71
CA ILE A 70 5.66 20.25 -20.36
C ILE A 70 5.07 19.31 -19.31
N ASN A 71 3.83 18.84 -19.50
CA ASN A 71 3.21 17.86 -18.59
C ASN A 71 4.08 16.61 -18.46
N THR A 72 4.54 16.05 -19.58
CA THR A 72 5.39 14.85 -19.58
C THR A 72 6.75 15.10 -18.93
N TYR A 73 7.40 16.23 -19.25
CA TYR A 73 8.69 16.60 -18.67
C TYR A 73 8.61 16.80 -17.15
N CYS A 74 7.60 17.54 -16.69
CA CYS A 74 7.37 17.83 -15.29
C CYS A 74 6.96 16.58 -14.51
N TRP A 75 6.18 15.71 -15.14
CA TRP A 75 5.86 14.40 -14.57
C TRP A 75 7.12 13.58 -14.36
N ILE A 76 7.98 13.42 -15.39
CA ILE A 76 9.16 12.53 -15.35
C ILE A 76 10.27 13.07 -14.44
N THR A 77 10.53 14.37 -14.48
CA THR A 77 11.70 14.97 -13.83
C THR A 77 11.49 15.03 -12.32
N TYR A 78 10.65 15.96 -11.87
CA TYR A 78 10.18 16.14 -10.51
C TYR A 78 9.39 17.45 -10.48
N THR A 79 8.50 17.59 -9.51
CA THR A 79 7.96 18.89 -9.11
C THR A 79 8.42 19.23 -7.71
N PHE A 80 8.27 20.49 -7.29
CA PHE A 80 8.69 20.91 -5.96
C PHE A 80 7.74 21.94 -5.35
N THR A 81 7.78 22.03 -4.02
CA THR A 81 7.16 23.10 -3.23
C THR A 81 8.21 23.81 -2.38
N LEU A 82 7.87 25.00 -1.90
CA LEU A 82 8.71 25.85 -1.07
C LEU A 82 8.07 25.93 0.33
N PRO A 83 8.53 25.14 1.31
CA PRO A 83 7.90 25.04 2.63
C PRO A 83 7.82 26.39 3.38
N ALA A 84 8.81 27.26 3.18
CA ALA A 84 8.82 28.60 3.78
C ALA A 84 7.68 29.52 3.28
N ASN A 85 7.05 29.19 2.15
CA ASN A 85 5.87 29.87 1.61
C ASN A 85 4.54 29.21 1.99
N SER A 86 4.55 28.09 2.72
CA SER A 86 3.33 27.35 3.06
C SER A 86 2.41 28.09 4.03
N ALA A 87 2.96 28.94 4.91
CA ALA A 87 2.20 29.71 5.90
C ALA A 87 1.85 31.14 5.46
N LYS A 88 2.24 31.55 4.24
CA LYS A 88 1.98 32.91 3.74
C LYS A 88 0.52 33.05 3.27
N PRO A 89 -0.12 34.21 3.46
CA PRO A 89 -1.52 34.40 3.08
C PRO A 89 -1.72 34.27 1.57
N VAL A 90 -2.67 33.41 1.18
CA VAL A 90 -3.02 33.12 -0.21
C VAL A 90 -3.79 34.30 -0.80
N GLY A 91 -3.47 34.67 -2.04
CA GLY A 91 -4.14 35.74 -2.79
C GLY A 91 -3.53 37.14 -2.60
N SER A 92 -2.73 37.36 -1.55
CA SER A 92 -1.98 38.62 -1.36
C SER A 92 -0.47 38.46 -1.57
N HIS A 93 0.13 37.38 -1.09
CA HIS A 93 1.60 37.19 -1.12
C HIS A 93 2.01 35.94 -1.91
N VAL A 94 1.14 34.93 -2.00
CA VAL A 94 1.36 33.70 -2.76
C VAL A 94 0.09 33.27 -3.49
N ALA A 95 0.21 32.67 -4.67
CA ALA A 95 -0.94 32.17 -5.44
C ALA A 95 -1.55 30.89 -4.83
N HIS A 96 -0.73 30.08 -4.17
CA HIS A 96 -1.13 28.87 -3.43
C HIS A 96 -0.09 28.61 -2.33
N PRO A 97 -0.43 27.94 -1.21
CA PRO A 97 0.54 27.53 -0.20
C PRO A 97 1.68 26.73 -0.83
N GLY A 98 2.92 27.05 -0.44
CA GLY A 98 4.12 26.37 -0.92
C GLY A 98 4.64 26.85 -2.28
N LEU A 99 4.08 27.94 -2.84
CA LEU A 99 4.56 28.57 -4.06
C LEU A 99 5.24 29.91 -3.78
N GLY A 100 6.25 30.28 -4.57
CA GLY A 100 6.99 31.53 -4.40
C GLY A 100 8.24 31.62 -5.27
N GLY A 101 9.06 32.63 -4.99
CA GLY A 101 10.33 32.87 -5.67
C GLY A 101 11.36 31.77 -5.39
N ASP A 102 12.25 31.53 -6.34
CA ASP A 102 13.15 30.37 -6.38
C ASP A 102 14.35 30.44 -5.41
N TYR A 103 14.29 31.29 -4.39
CA TYR A 103 15.39 31.62 -3.46
C TYR A 103 15.34 30.83 -2.14
N GLU A 104 14.24 30.13 -1.87
CA GLU A 104 14.02 29.39 -0.63
C GLU A 104 14.29 27.88 -0.81
N GLU A 105 14.37 27.14 0.30
CA GLU A 105 14.59 25.70 0.30
C GLU A 105 13.48 24.96 -0.46
N LYS A 106 13.86 24.04 -1.35
CA LYS A 106 12.94 23.30 -2.22
C LYS A 106 12.71 21.90 -1.69
N ARG A 107 11.44 21.52 -1.53
CA ARG A 107 11.02 20.15 -1.25
C ARG A 107 10.55 19.50 -2.54
N TYR A 108 11.26 18.48 -3.00
CA TYR A 108 10.97 17.77 -4.24
C TYR A 108 9.98 16.63 -4.02
N HIS A 109 9.06 16.48 -4.97
CA HIS A 109 7.99 15.47 -4.97
C HIS A 109 8.12 14.59 -6.21
N SER A 110 8.87 13.49 -6.09
CA SER A 110 9.02 12.48 -7.15
C SER A 110 8.38 11.13 -6.80
N TYR A 111 7.91 10.96 -5.56
CA TYR A 111 7.41 9.69 -5.05
C TYR A 111 6.13 9.22 -5.75
N TYR A 112 5.32 10.11 -6.35
CA TYR A 112 4.06 9.77 -7.03
C TYR A 112 4.23 8.71 -8.14
N GLN A 113 5.34 8.74 -8.87
CA GLN A 113 5.67 7.74 -9.89
C GLN A 113 5.91 6.34 -9.28
N TRP A 114 6.42 6.30 -8.05
CA TRP A 114 6.86 5.08 -7.37
C TRP A 114 5.77 4.45 -6.49
N VAL A 115 4.70 5.18 -6.19
CA VAL A 115 3.57 4.72 -5.37
C VAL A 115 3.02 3.35 -5.85
N PRO A 116 2.76 3.11 -7.15
CA PRO A 116 2.24 1.81 -7.59
C PRO A 116 3.19 0.64 -7.30
N PHE A 117 4.49 0.83 -7.55
CA PHE A 117 5.51 -0.19 -7.29
C PHE A 117 5.65 -0.48 -5.81
N MET A 118 5.59 0.57 -5.00
CA MET A 118 5.62 0.48 -3.54
C MET A 118 4.41 -0.31 -3.04
N LEU A 119 3.18 0.04 -3.43
CA LEU A 119 1.96 -0.69 -3.06
C LEU A 119 1.98 -2.16 -3.49
N PHE A 120 2.50 -2.44 -4.70
CA PHE A 120 2.67 -3.82 -5.19
C PHE A 120 3.63 -4.62 -4.29
N PHE A 121 4.80 -4.06 -3.98
CA PHE A 121 5.79 -4.70 -3.14
C PHE A 121 5.26 -4.95 -1.73
N GLN A 122 4.57 -3.97 -1.14
CA GLN A 122 3.91 -4.15 0.15
C GLN A 122 2.86 -5.27 0.12
N GLY A 123 2.03 -5.32 -0.94
CA GLY A 123 1.04 -6.37 -1.12
C GLY A 123 1.67 -7.77 -1.15
N VAL A 124 2.81 -7.92 -1.82
CA VAL A 124 3.59 -9.19 -1.85
C VAL A 124 4.14 -9.52 -0.46
N LEU A 125 4.74 -8.55 0.22
CA LEU A 125 5.29 -8.73 1.56
C LEU A 125 4.25 -9.20 2.57
N PHE A 126 3.04 -8.64 2.56
CA PHE A 126 1.94 -9.09 3.43
C PHE A 126 1.38 -10.48 3.08
N TYR A 127 1.58 -10.95 1.85
CA TYR A 127 1.19 -12.29 1.43
C TYR A 127 2.25 -13.37 1.73
N MET A 128 3.53 -12.97 1.77
CA MET A 128 4.67 -13.87 1.89
C MET A 128 4.63 -14.80 3.13
N PRO A 129 4.33 -14.33 4.36
CA PRO A 129 4.30 -15.21 5.53
C PRO A 129 3.26 -16.33 5.43
N HIS A 130 2.09 -16.03 4.85
CA HIS A 130 1.06 -17.05 4.62
C HIS A 130 1.47 -18.04 3.54
N TRP A 131 2.11 -17.57 2.46
CA TRP A 131 2.63 -18.47 1.43
C TRP A 131 3.67 -19.43 2.01
N MET A 132 4.61 -18.94 2.82
CA MET A 132 5.60 -19.77 3.53
C MET A 132 4.93 -20.79 4.46
N TRP A 133 3.97 -20.34 5.28
CA TRP A 133 3.22 -21.24 6.17
C TRP A 133 2.53 -22.36 5.40
N LYS A 134 1.88 -22.03 4.29
CA LYS A 134 1.21 -23.01 3.43
C LYS A 134 2.18 -24.05 2.86
N GLN A 135 3.42 -23.68 2.55
CA GLN A 135 4.43 -24.63 2.10
C GLN A 135 4.90 -25.56 3.23
N TRP A 136 5.04 -25.08 4.47
CA TRP A 136 5.42 -25.93 5.61
C TRP A 136 4.30 -26.83 6.14
N GLU A 137 3.05 -26.38 6.02
CA GLU A 137 1.88 -27.12 6.45
C GLU A 137 1.69 -28.40 5.60
N GLU A 138 1.99 -28.36 4.29
CA GLU A 138 1.98 -29.49 3.35
C GLU A 138 0.66 -30.30 3.27
N GLY A 139 -0.44 -29.77 3.76
CA GLY A 139 -1.73 -30.45 3.87
C GLY A 139 -1.87 -31.34 5.10
N LYS A 140 -0.99 -31.27 6.11
CA LYS A 140 -0.99 -32.15 7.29
C LYS A 140 -2.31 -32.13 8.05
N ILE A 141 -2.81 -30.94 8.40
CA ILE A 141 -4.12 -30.77 9.05
C ILE A 141 -5.22 -31.31 8.14
N ARG A 142 -5.15 -31.09 6.82
CA ARG A 142 -6.15 -31.62 5.89
C ARG A 142 -6.23 -33.13 5.97
N MET A 143 -5.09 -33.83 5.88
CA MET A 143 -5.02 -35.30 5.96
C MET A 143 -5.54 -35.83 7.30
N ILE A 144 -5.13 -35.22 8.43
CA ILE A 144 -5.56 -35.65 9.77
C ILE A 144 -7.08 -35.46 9.95
N SER A 145 -7.63 -34.42 9.36
CA SER A 145 -9.04 -34.06 9.48
C SER A 145 -9.96 -34.65 8.40
N GLU A 146 -9.41 -35.39 7.46
CA GLU A 146 -10.13 -35.90 6.30
C GLU A 146 -11.22 -36.88 6.74
N GLY A 147 -12.41 -36.78 6.16
CA GLY A 147 -13.55 -37.64 6.53
C GLY A 147 -14.20 -37.32 7.89
N MET A 148 -13.76 -36.28 8.60
CA MET A 148 -14.41 -35.73 9.81
C MET A 148 -15.11 -34.40 9.58
N ARG A 149 -14.98 -33.81 8.39
CA ARG A 149 -15.58 -32.53 8.01
C ARG A 149 -16.74 -32.73 7.02
N GLY A 150 -17.65 -31.75 7.01
CA GLY A 150 -18.79 -31.73 6.10
C GLY A 150 -20.01 -32.50 6.62
N ALA A 151 -21.11 -32.38 5.86
CA ALA A 151 -22.39 -33.03 6.14
C ALA A 151 -22.37 -34.56 5.93
N MET A 152 -21.23 -35.15 5.54
CA MET A 152 -21.06 -36.58 5.25
C MET A 152 -20.81 -37.46 6.48
N VAL A 153 -20.79 -36.92 7.70
CA VAL A 153 -20.77 -37.73 8.92
C VAL A 153 -22.21 -38.03 9.32
N GLU A 154 -22.79 -39.05 8.68
CA GLU A 154 -24.23 -39.32 8.77
C GLU A 154 -24.67 -39.90 10.13
N THR A 155 -23.77 -40.54 10.90
CA THR A 155 -24.12 -41.20 12.17
C THR A 155 -23.26 -40.74 13.35
N LYS A 156 -23.91 -40.43 14.50
CA LYS A 156 -23.22 -40.04 15.76
C LYS A 156 -22.13 -41.06 16.19
N GLN A 157 -22.38 -42.34 15.95
CA GLN A 157 -21.48 -43.44 16.30
C GLN A 157 -20.20 -43.45 15.45
N GLU A 158 -20.32 -43.14 14.15
CA GLU A 158 -19.17 -43.03 13.24
C GLU A 158 -18.30 -41.80 13.57
N ARG A 159 -18.92 -40.72 14.06
CA ARG A 159 -18.20 -39.55 14.55
C ARG A 159 -17.37 -39.87 15.79
N GLN A 160 -17.92 -40.64 16.73
CA GLN A 160 -17.23 -41.03 17.96
C GLN A 160 -16.00 -41.89 17.65
N SER A 161 -16.15 -42.92 16.81
CA SER A 161 -15.02 -43.81 16.45
C SER A 161 -13.90 -43.07 15.70
N LYS A 162 -14.23 -42.14 14.79
CA LYS A 162 -13.24 -41.29 14.12
C LYS A 162 -12.54 -40.35 15.10
N THR A 163 -13.27 -39.80 16.08
CA THR A 163 -12.69 -38.92 17.11
C THR A 163 -11.73 -39.69 18.01
N GLU A 164 -12.07 -40.92 18.41
CA GLU A 164 -11.20 -41.79 19.21
C GLU A 164 -9.90 -42.12 18.47
N ARG A 165 -9.97 -42.47 17.18
CA ARG A 165 -8.78 -42.71 16.35
C ARG A 165 -7.89 -41.47 16.23
N LEU A 166 -8.47 -40.28 16.15
CA LEU A 166 -7.73 -39.02 16.15
C LEU A 166 -7.02 -38.79 17.48
N VAL A 167 -7.72 -39.00 18.60
CA VAL A 167 -7.14 -38.84 19.94
C VAL A 167 -5.98 -39.81 20.13
N GLN A 168 -6.14 -41.07 19.72
CA GLN A 168 -5.08 -42.06 19.76
C GLN A 168 -3.87 -41.62 18.91
N TYR A 169 -4.10 -41.18 17.67
CA TYR A 169 -3.04 -40.65 16.82
C TYR A 169 -2.31 -39.47 17.46
N LEU A 170 -3.03 -38.52 18.06
CA LEU A 170 -2.41 -37.37 18.74
C LEU A 170 -1.58 -37.79 19.95
N MET A 171 -2.04 -38.77 20.74
CA MET A 171 -1.29 -39.31 21.88
C MET A 171 -0.02 -40.05 21.43
N GLU A 172 -0.10 -40.84 20.37
CA GLU A 172 1.04 -41.58 19.82
C GLU A 172 2.05 -40.67 19.12
N THR A 173 1.59 -39.55 18.55
CA THR A 173 2.41 -38.61 17.76
C THR A 173 2.85 -37.39 18.56
N MET A 174 2.72 -37.42 19.89
CA MET A 174 3.15 -36.31 20.75
C MET A 174 4.63 -35.98 20.52
N HIS A 175 4.94 -34.68 20.43
CA HIS A 175 6.27 -34.10 20.17
C HIS A 175 6.87 -34.30 18.77
N LEU A 176 6.29 -35.15 17.91
CA LEU A 176 6.75 -35.32 16.52
C LEU A 176 6.37 -34.12 15.62
N HIS A 177 5.39 -33.31 16.03
CA HIS A 177 4.95 -32.11 15.32
C HIS A 177 5.62 -30.81 15.80
N ASN A 178 6.73 -30.87 16.54
CA ASN A 178 7.41 -29.66 17.03
C ASN A 178 7.87 -28.73 15.89
N SER A 179 8.35 -29.28 14.77
CA SER A 179 8.74 -28.49 13.60
C SER A 179 7.56 -27.76 12.95
N TYR A 180 6.36 -28.34 13.01
CA TYR A 180 5.13 -27.70 12.54
C TYR A 180 4.79 -26.47 13.40
N ALA A 181 4.83 -26.63 14.73
CA ALA A 181 4.59 -25.53 15.66
C ALA A 181 5.66 -24.43 15.52
N ALA A 182 6.93 -24.80 15.41
CA ALA A 182 8.03 -23.85 15.18
C ALA A 182 7.83 -23.04 13.88
N GLY A 183 7.44 -23.70 12.79
CA GLY A 183 7.11 -23.02 11.53
C GLY A 183 5.94 -22.05 11.67
N TYR A 184 4.90 -22.41 12.42
CA TYR A 184 3.76 -21.54 12.68
C TYR A 184 4.18 -20.26 13.42
N PHE A 185 4.89 -20.42 14.54
CA PHE A 185 5.36 -19.29 15.35
C PHE A 185 6.34 -18.40 14.58
N PHE A 186 7.21 -18.98 13.75
CA PHE A 186 8.08 -18.22 12.88
C PHE A 186 7.28 -17.33 11.92
N CYS A 187 6.24 -17.88 11.27
CA CYS A 187 5.40 -17.09 10.37
C CYS A 187 4.59 -16.00 11.10
N GLU A 188 4.15 -16.23 12.35
CA GLU A 188 3.53 -15.18 13.19
C GLU A 188 4.52 -14.04 13.49
N ILE A 189 5.74 -14.37 13.91
CA ILE A 189 6.80 -13.39 14.16
C ILE A 189 7.11 -12.62 12.87
N LEU A 190 7.15 -13.31 11.73
CA LEU A 190 7.40 -12.68 10.44
C LEU A 190 6.27 -11.71 10.05
N ASN A 191 4.99 -12.00 10.36
CA ASN A 191 3.90 -11.03 10.15
C ASN A 191 4.09 -9.77 10.98
N PHE A 192 4.50 -9.92 12.25
CA PHE A 192 4.75 -8.79 13.13
C PHE A 192 5.91 -7.92 12.62
N VAL A 193 7.04 -8.56 12.29
CA VAL A 193 8.22 -7.89 11.71
C VAL A 193 7.86 -7.21 10.39
N ASN A 194 7.05 -7.86 9.55
CA ASN A 194 6.61 -7.28 8.28
C ASN A 194 5.75 -6.03 8.50
N THR A 195 4.84 -6.03 9.47
CA THR A 195 4.02 -4.87 9.80
C THR A 195 4.88 -3.69 10.28
N VAL A 196 5.81 -3.94 11.21
CA VAL A 196 6.75 -2.91 11.70
C VAL A 196 7.63 -2.39 10.57
N GLY A 197 8.19 -3.28 9.74
CA GLY A 197 9.01 -2.91 8.60
C GLY A 197 8.25 -2.06 7.57
N ASN A 198 6.98 -2.37 7.31
CA ASN A 198 6.14 -1.58 6.42
C ASN A 198 5.91 -0.14 6.92
N ILE A 199 5.78 0.06 8.24
CA ILE A 199 5.64 1.40 8.83
C ILE A 199 6.88 2.25 8.52
N PHE A 200 8.08 1.73 8.78
CA PHE A 200 9.33 2.42 8.49
C PHE A 200 9.57 2.61 7.00
N PHE A 201 9.15 1.63 6.18
CA PHE A 201 9.27 1.73 4.73
C PHE A 201 8.40 2.86 4.16
N VAL A 202 7.15 3.00 4.63
CA VAL A 202 6.26 4.11 4.26
C VAL A 202 6.85 5.45 4.73
N ASP A 203 7.36 5.51 5.96
CA ASP A 203 7.94 6.73 6.51
C ASP A 203 9.15 7.23 5.72
N THR A 204 10.08 6.32 5.43
CA THR A 204 11.26 6.64 4.61
C THR A 204 10.84 7.09 3.21
N PHE A 205 9.84 6.43 2.62
CA PHE A 205 9.32 6.76 1.29
C PHE A 205 8.69 8.17 1.22
N LEU A 206 8.01 8.61 2.27
CA LEU A 206 7.42 9.95 2.37
C LEU A 206 8.37 11.01 2.94
N GLY A 207 9.65 10.67 3.14
CA GLY A 207 10.66 11.59 3.66
C GLY A 207 10.49 11.93 5.14
N GLY A 208 10.11 10.94 5.97
CA GLY A 208 9.97 11.08 7.43
C GLY A 208 8.66 11.71 7.90
N ALA A 209 7.71 11.89 6.98
CA ALA A 209 6.45 12.56 7.27
C ALA A 209 5.36 11.63 7.83
N PHE A 210 5.50 10.30 7.72
CA PHE A 210 4.42 9.37 8.03
C PHE A 210 4.26 9.14 9.53
N LEU A 211 5.37 8.96 10.25
CA LEU A 211 5.36 8.73 11.69
C LEU A 211 4.87 9.95 12.46
N THR A 212 5.20 11.15 11.97
CA THR A 212 4.77 12.43 12.53
C THR A 212 3.33 12.79 12.17
N TYR A 213 2.85 12.33 11.01
CA TYR A 213 1.50 12.60 10.51
C TYR A 213 0.39 12.30 11.53
N GLY A 214 0.46 11.14 12.21
CA GLY A 214 -0.58 10.72 13.15
C GLY A 214 -0.72 11.66 14.36
N THR A 215 0.41 12.06 14.95
CA THR A 215 0.43 13.00 16.08
C THR A 215 0.08 14.42 15.64
N ASP A 216 0.50 14.82 14.44
CA ASP A 216 0.22 16.13 13.90
C ASP A 216 -1.28 16.30 13.64
N VAL A 217 -1.95 15.32 13.04
CA VAL A 217 -3.41 15.34 12.82
C VAL A 217 -4.18 15.53 14.14
N LEU A 218 -3.78 14.84 15.21
CA LEU A 218 -4.40 15.01 16.53
C LEU A 218 -4.17 16.40 17.13
N ARG A 219 -2.97 16.96 16.95
CA ARG A 219 -2.63 18.31 17.40
C ARG A 219 -3.42 19.37 16.63
N PHE A 220 -3.58 19.21 15.32
CA PHE A 220 -4.32 20.14 14.46
C PHE A 220 -5.84 20.06 14.65
N SER A 221 -6.38 18.91 15.06
CA SER A 221 -7.81 18.79 15.40
C SER A 221 -8.23 19.71 16.56
N ASN A 222 -7.28 20.15 17.40
CA ASN A 222 -7.53 21.04 18.53
C ASN A 222 -7.24 22.52 18.24
N MET A 223 -6.87 22.88 17.00
CA MET A 223 -6.55 24.27 16.61
C MET A 223 -7.75 24.97 15.94
N ASN A 224 -7.82 26.30 16.08
CA ASN A 224 -8.85 27.12 15.44
C ASN A 224 -8.74 27.04 13.91
N GLN A 225 -9.89 26.89 13.24
CA GLN A 225 -10.01 26.63 11.80
C GLN A 225 -9.30 27.67 10.91
N GLU A 226 -9.15 28.92 11.37
CA GLU A 226 -8.53 30.02 10.61
C GLU A 226 -6.99 29.90 10.49
N GLN A 227 -6.34 29.13 11.37
CA GLN A 227 -4.88 28.90 11.34
C GLN A 227 -4.51 27.50 10.83
N ARG A 228 -5.50 26.76 10.32
CA ARG A 228 -5.32 25.36 9.92
C ARG A 228 -4.67 25.26 8.54
N THR A 229 -3.36 25.11 8.51
CA THR A 229 -2.67 24.57 7.33
C THR A 229 -2.77 23.04 7.44
N ASP A 230 -3.55 22.40 6.56
CA ASP A 230 -3.73 20.95 6.64
C ASP A 230 -2.38 20.24 6.40
N PRO A 231 -1.90 19.39 7.33
CA PRO A 231 -0.61 18.68 7.17
C PRO A 231 -0.61 17.76 5.95
N MET A 232 -1.80 17.34 5.51
CA MET A 232 -1.99 16.62 4.26
C MET A 232 -1.54 17.42 3.03
N ILE A 233 -1.69 18.74 3.01
CA ILE A 233 -1.28 19.59 1.87
C ILE A 233 0.24 19.79 1.86
N GLU A 234 0.88 19.76 3.02
CA GLU A 234 2.34 19.86 3.12
C GLU A 234 3.02 18.58 2.63
N VAL A 235 2.49 17.41 3.01
CA VAL A 235 3.02 16.11 2.60
C VAL A 235 2.58 15.75 1.18
N PHE A 236 1.33 16.05 0.81
CA PHE A 236 0.73 15.75 -0.50
C PHE A 236 0.18 17.04 -1.14
N PRO A 237 1.05 17.91 -1.67
CA PRO A 237 0.60 19.15 -2.28
C PRO A 237 -0.22 18.89 -3.54
N ARG A 238 -1.37 19.58 -3.64
CA ARG A 238 -2.24 19.54 -4.83
C ARG A 238 -1.77 20.45 -5.96
N VAL A 239 -0.88 21.39 -5.65
CA VAL A 239 -0.29 22.31 -6.61
C VAL A 239 1.20 22.36 -6.36
N THR A 240 1.98 22.15 -7.42
CA THR A 240 3.44 22.11 -7.34
C THR A 240 4.05 22.98 -8.44
N LYS A 241 5.30 23.38 -8.24
CA LYS A 241 6.08 24.13 -9.23
C LYS A 241 6.99 23.18 -10.01
N CYS A 242 7.10 23.41 -11.32
CA CYS A 242 8.05 22.74 -12.19
C CYS A 242 8.83 23.79 -12.99
N THR A 243 10.15 23.62 -13.09
CA THR A 243 11.00 24.50 -13.90
C THR A 243 11.43 23.77 -15.16
N PHE A 244 10.90 24.20 -16.30
CA PHE A 244 11.23 23.70 -17.64
C PHE A 244 12.33 24.55 -18.27
N HIS A 245 13.38 23.91 -18.77
CA HIS A 245 14.48 24.60 -19.45
C HIS A 245 14.31 24.49 -20.96
N LYS A 246 14.04 25.61 -21.62
CA LYS A 246 14.02 25.73 -23.08
C LYS A 246 15.35 26.27 -23.58
N PHE A 247 15.81 25.77 -24.72
CA PHE A 247 17.02 26.25 -25.38
C PHE A 247 16.62 27.06 -26.62
N GLY A 248 17.09 28.31 -26.70
CA GLY A 248 16.88 29.17 -27.86
C GLY A 248 17.80 28.80 -29.03
N ALA A 249 17.57 29.39 -30.22
CA ALA A 249 18.38 29.14 -31.41
C ALA A 249 19.89 29.49 -31.24
N SER A 250 20.20 30.40 -30.31
CA SER A 250 21.58 30.75 -29.92
C SER A 250 22.18 29.81 -28.86
N GLY A 251 21.46 28.78 -28.41
CA GLY A 251 21.87 27.89 -27.31
C GLY A 251 21.68 28.48 -25.90
N THR A 252 21.09 29.66 -25.78
CA THR A 252 20.81 30.30 -24.48
C THR A 252 19.68 29.58 -23.74
N ILE A 253 19.85 29.42 -22.43
CA ILE A 253 18.87 28.76 -21.54
C ILE A 253 17.79 29.77 -21.16
N GLN A 254 16.54 29.45 -21.46
CA GLN A 254 15.36 30.16 -20.99
C GLN A 254 14.64 29.29 -19.97
N LYS A 255 14.51 29.79 -18.74
CA LYS A 255 13.78 29.11 -17.67
C LYS A 255 12.30 29.47 -17.76
N LEU A 256 11.44 28.46 -17.81
CA LEU A 256 10.00 28.59 -17.77
C LEU A 256 9.50 27.91 -16.49
N ASP A 257 8.87 28.68 -15.60
CA ASP A 257 8.23 28.13 -14.41
C ASP A 257 6.76 27.83 -14.72
N ALA A 258 6.36 26.58 -14.56
CA ALA A 258 4.99 26.12 -14.73
C ALA A 258 4.39 25.72 -13.38
N LEU A 259 3.10 26.03 -13.20
CA LEU A 259 2.31 25.57 -12.06
C LEU A 259 1.55 24.31 -12.48
N CYS A 260 1.70 23.23 -11.73
CA CYS A 260 1.18 21.93 -12.08
C CYS A 260 0.22 21.40 -11.00
N ILE A 261 -0.89 20.82 -11.46
CA ILE A 261 -2.01 20.29 -10.66
C ILE A 261 -2.21 18.81 -11.01
#